data_AF-A0A967WME2-F1
#
_entry.id   AF-A0A967WME2-F1
#
_cell.length_a   1.000
_cell.length_b   1.000
_cell.length_c   1.000
_cell.angle_alpha   90.00
_cell.angle_beta   90.00
_cell.angle_gamma   90.00
#
_symmetry.space_group_name_H-M   'P 1'
#
loop_
_entity.id
_entity.type
_entity.pdbx_description
1 polymer ?
#
loop_
_entity_poly.entity_id
_entity_poly.type
_entity_poly.pdbx_seq_one_letter_code
_entity_poly.pdbx_strand_id
1 'polypeptide(L)'
;QEQVIPTAGNRLFQRLLASSTPLLLDAGRDDSILALFRDLMSKDDIASVLAVPLLVNGGVAGCIGLHTSRLHTFSRGELDLVRRVADQVSGAVARSRLAETQQRLSTAIEQIAEAVMITDTDGTILYVNPAFEQVSGYSRGEAIGRNPRILKSESQDDAFYDRLWQAIAAGNVWEGRLVNRRKDGTL
;
A
#
# COMPACT_ATOMS: atom_id res chain seq x y z
N GLN A 1 -14.64 26.21 4.73
CA GLN A 1 -13.44 26.30 3.88
C GLN A 1 -12.43 25.32 4.48
N GLU A 2 -11.79 24.46 3.68
CA GLU A 2 -10.75 23.57 4.22
C GLU A 2 -9.53 24.39 4.64
N GLN A 3 -9.13 24.28 5.91
CA GLN A 3 -7.97 24.97 6.44
C GLN A 3 -6.81 23.98 6.53
N VAL A 4 -5.74 24.23 5.77
CA VAL A 4 -4.56 23.37 5.75
C VAL A 4 -3.56 23.86 6.78
N ILE A 5 -3.25 23.00 7.75
CA ILE A 5 -2.25 23.29 8.78
C ILE A 5 -0.96 22.58 8.40
N PRO A 6 0.17 23.30 8.22
CA PRO A 6 1.42 22.67 7.86
C PRO A 6 1.88 21.74 8.98
N THR A 7 2.39 20.57 8.59
CA THR A 7 3.00 19.58 9.51
C THR A 7 4.46 19.92 9.80
N ALA A 8 5.16 20.49 8.82
CA ALA A 8 6.53 20.98 8.98
C ALA A 8 6.60 22.16 9.97
N GLY A 9 7.52 22.09 10.93
CA GLY A 9 7.64 23.09 12.01
C GLY A 9 6.52 23.06 13.06
N ASN A 10 5.53 22.17 12.91
CA ASN A 10 4.40 22.10 13.81
C ASN A 10 4.68 21.23 15.04
N ARG A 11 4.83 21.88 16.20
CA ARG A 11 5.19 21.24 17.47
C ARG A 11 4.17 20.20 17.96
N LEU A 12 2.89 20.32 17.59
CA LEU A 12 1.88 19.31 17.92
C LEU A 12 2.21 17.99 17.22
N PHE A 13 2.38 18.05 15.89
CA PHE A 13 2.70 16.88 15.09
C PHE A 13 4.06 16.29 15.47
N GLN A 14 5.06 17.12 15.77
CA GLN A 14 6.37 16.66 16.26
C GLN A 14 6.24 15.88 17.58
N ARG A 15 5.45 16.34 18.56
CA ARG A 15 5.23 15.58 19.80
C ARG A 15 4.44 14.30 19.56
N LEU A 16 3.42 14.31 18.68
CA LEU A 16 2.69 13.10 18.33
C LEU A 16 3.62 12.06 17.68
N LEU A 17 4.44 12.48 16.72
CA LEU A 17 5.42 11.63 16.05
C LEU A 17 6.46 11.06 17.03
N ALA A 18 6.97 11.88 17.96
CA ALA A 18 8.00 11.46 18.91
C ALA A 18 7.46 10.53 20.02
N SER A 19 6.25 10.78 20.52
CA SER A 19 5.71 10.05 21.67
C SER A 19 4.76 8.92 21.29
N SER A 20 4.09 9.00 20.14
CA SER A 20 2.96 8.13 19.79
C SER A 20 1.88 8.06 20.88
N THR A 21 1.76 9.10 21.71
CA THR A 21 0.78 9.20 22.80
C THR A 21 -0.24 10.31 22.54
N PRO A 22 -1.47 10.18 23.08
CA PRO A 22 -2.44 11.27 23.05
C PRO A 22 -1.91 12.55 23.70
N LEU A 23 -2.29 13.70 23.15
CA LEU A 23 -1.96 15.01 23.66
C LEU A 23 -3.24 15.77 24.01
N LEU A 24 -3.27 16.34 25.21
CA LEU A 24 -4.28 17.30 25.63
C LEU A 24 -3.72 18.71 25.50
N LEU A 25 -4.46 19.57 24.81
CA LEU A 25 -4.15 20.98 24.64
C LEU A 25 -5.31 21.81 25.19
N ASP A 26 -5.02 22.80 26.02
CA ASP A 26 -6.01 23.71 26.58
C ASP A 26 -5.57 25.15 26.36
N ALA A 27 -6.48 26.02 25.92
CA ALA A 27 -6.21 27.44 25.68
C ALA A 27 -5.79 28.20 26.96
N GLY A 28 -6.09 27.65 28.14
CA GLY A 28 -5.68 28.19 29.44
C GLY A 28 -4.26 27.80 29.89
N ARG A 29 -3.57 26.91 29.16
CA ARG A 29 -2.16 26.58 29.42
C ARG A 29 -1.28 27.33 28.44
N ASP A 30 -0.23 27.96 28.95
CA ASP A 30 0.81 28.57 28.11
C ASP A 30 1.68 27.46 27.51
N ASP A 31 1.15 26.80 26.47
CA ASP A 31 1.87 25.77 25.74
C ASP A 31 2.27 26.29 24.36
N SER A 32 3.58 26.34 24.12
CA SER A 32 4.18 26.69 22.83
C SER A 32 3.69 25.83 21.66
N ILE A 33 3.07 24.68 21.93
CA ILE A 33 2.39 23.85 20.91
C ILE A 33 1.23 24.59 20.25
N LEU A 34 0.52 25.43 20.99
CA LEU A 34 -0.68 26.13 20.52
C LEU A 34 -0.35 27.29 19.57
N ALA A 35 0.92 27.68 19.41
CA ALA A 35 1.30 28.87 18.65
C ALA A 35 0.74 28.89 17.21
N LEU A 36 0.79 27.76 16.50
CA LEU A 36 0.25 27.64 15.13
C LEU A 36 -1.27 27.40 15.09
N PHE A 37 -1.87 26.99 16.22
CA PHE A 37 -3.29 26.67 16.32
C PHE A 37 -4.11 27.79 16.96
N ARG A 38 -3.47 28.84 17.50
CA ARG A 38 -4.17 29.90 18.26
C ARG A 38 -5.21 30.64 17.41
N ASP A 39 -4.87 30.94 16.15
CA ASP A 39 -5.80 31.59 15.22
C ASP A 39 -6.99 30.67 14.90
N LEU A 40 -6.74 29.39 14.64
CA LEU A 40 -7.80 28.38 14.45
C LEU A 40 -8.69 28.27 15.68
N MET A 41 -8.09 28.09 16.86
CA MET A 41 -8.81 27.94 18.11
C MET A 41 -9.65 29.17 18.43
N SER A 42 -9.16 30.38 18.14
CA SER A 42 -9.93 31.60 18.32
C SER A 42 -11.07 31.74 17.32
N LYS A 43 -10.88 31.33 16.06
CA LYS A 43 -11.90 31.45 15.00
C LYS A 43 -13.06 30.49 15.20
N ASP A 44 -12.75 29.27 15.62
CA ASP A 44 -13.73 28.19 15.78
C ASP A 44 -14.24 28.05 17.22
N ASP A 45 -13.96 29.03 18.08
CA ASP A 45 -14.31 29.04 19.51
C ASP A 45 -13.92 27.72 20.19
N ILE A 46 -12.65 27.33 20.08
CA ILE A 46 -12.09 26.10 20.66
C ILE A 46 -11.28 26.45 21.90
N ALA A 47 -11.64 25.85 23.03
CA ALA A 47 -10.97 26.02 24.31
C ALA A 47 -10.09 24.82 24.69
N SER A 48 -10.48 23.59 24.33
CA SER A 48 -9.73 22.37 24.63
C SER A 48 -9.72 21.41 23.44
N VAL A 49 -8.60 20.69 23.26
CA VAL A 49 -8.40 19.70 22.21
C VAL A 49 -7.72 18.45 22.76
N LEU A 50 -8.31 17.28 22.53
CA LEU A 50 -7.67 15.98 22.71
C LEU A 50 -7.27 15.43 21.34
N ALA A 51 -5.97 15.37 21.06
CA ALA A 51 -5.42 14.77 19.85
C ALA A 51 -4.91 13.35 20.12
N VAL A 52 -5.42 12.36 19.38
CA VAL A 52 -5.04 10.96 19.48
C VAL A 52 -4.36 10.52 18.17
N PRO A 53 -3.17 9.91 18.21
CA PRO A 53 -2.47 9.50 17.01
C PRO A 53 -3.17 8.32 16.31
N LEU A 54 -3.14 8.34 14.99
CA LEU A 54 -3.48 7.20 14.14
C LEU A 54 -2.21 6.39 13.88
N LEU A 55 -2.07 5.25 14.55
CA LEU A 55 -0.92 4.37 14.40
C LEU A 55 -1.11 3.37 13.24
N VAL A 56 -0.15 3.33 12.32
CA VAL A 56 -0.09 2.36 11.21
C VAL A 56 1.33 1.82 11.11
N ASN A 57 1.49 0.49 11.19
CA ASN A 57 2.80 -0.19 11.11
C ASN A 57 3.86 0.37 12.09
N GLY A 58 3.44 0.77 13.29
CA GLY A 58 4.34 1.32 14.32
C GLY A 58 4.70 2.80 14.14
N GLY A 59 4.19 3.47 13.10
CA GLY A 59 4.37 4.91 12.87
C GLY A 59 3.07 5.70 12.96
N VAL A 60 3.17 7.01 13.20
CA VAL A 60 2.00 7.91 13.21
C VAL A 60 1.65 8.28 11.77
N ALA A 61 0.51 7.78 11.29
CA ALA A 61 -0.03 8.11 9.96
C ALA A 61 -0.83 9.42 9.95
N GLY A 62 -1.23 9.92 11.12
CA GLY A 62 -2.02 11.13 11.31
C GLY A 62 -2.54 11.22 12.74
N CYS A 63 -3.56 12.04 12.99
CA CYS A 63 -4.25 12.09 14.28
C CYS A 63 -5.73 12.41 14.11
N ILE A 64 -6.54 12.01 15.09
CA ILE A 64 -7.92 12.44 15.26
C ILE A 64 -7.99 13.34 16.49
N GLY A 65 -8.68 14.46 16.37
CA GLY A 65 -8.91 15.40 17.46
C GLY A 65 -10.37 15.41 17.90
N LEU A 66 -10.62 15.45 19.21
CA LEU A 66 -11.86 16.02 19.75
C LEU A 66 -11.58 17.43 20.26
N HIS A 67 -12.53 18.34 20.09
CA HIS A 67 -12.41 19.69 20.59
C HIS A 67 -13.70 20.18 21.25
N THR A 68 -13.57 21.12 22.17
CA THR A 68 -14.70 21.73 22.91
C THR A 68 -14.53 23.24 23.00
N SER A 69 -15.65 23.98 23.00
CA SER A 69 -15.66 25.45 23.13
C SER A 69 -15.55 25.97 24.56
N ARG A 70 -15.49 25.06 25.53
CA ARG A 70 -15.24 25.38 26.94
C ARG A 70 -14.06 24.56 27.41
N LEU A 71 -13.30 25.11 28.36
CA LEU A 71 -12.21 24.39 29.01
C LEU A 71 -12.75 23.06 29.55
N HIS A 72 -12.17 21.96 29.09
CA HIS A 72 -12.65 20.62 29.36
C HIS A 72 -11.50 19.71 29.74
N THR A 73 -11.61 19.06 30.90
CA THR A 73 -10.70 17.99 31.28
C THR A 73 -11.28 16.67 30.81
N PHE A 74 -10.69 16.10 29.76
CA PHE A 74 -11.13 14.81 29.23
C PHE A 74 -10.86 13.70 30.25
N SER A 75 -11.92 12.96 30.56
CA SER A 75 -11.86 11.77 31.40
C SER A 75 -11.12 10.62 30.71
N ARG A 76 -10.73 9.61 31.49
CA ARG A 76 -10.16 8.36 30.93
C ARG A 76 -11.13 7.66 29.98
N GLY A 77 -12.44 7.68 30.28
CA GLY A 77 -13.46 7.07 29.43
C GLY A 77 -13.56 7.73 28.06
N GLU A 78 -13.49 9.06 28.00
CA GLU A 78 -13.43 9.82 26.73
C GLU A 78 -12.15 9.51 25.97
N LEU A 79 -11.00 9.49 26.66
CA LEU A 79 -9.72 9.13 26.04
C LEU A 79 -9.77 7.73 25.42
N ASP A 80 -10.29 6.74 26.14
CA ASP A 80 -10.40 5.37 25.68
C ASP A 80 -11.39 5.23 24.52
N LEU A 81 -12.47 6.03 24.52
CA LEU A 81 -13.39 6.09 23.40
C LEU A 81 -12.70 6.61 22.12
N VAL A 82 -12.01 7.74 22.21
CA VAL A 82 -11.31 8.32 21.05
C VAL A 82 -10.20 7.41 20.56
N ARG A 83 -9.48 6.73 21.47
CA ARG A 83 -8.49 5.71 21.11
C ARG A 83 -9.10 4.57 20.31
N ARG A 84 -10.23 4.02 20.74
CA ARG A 84 -10.90 2.96 19.97
C ARG A 84 -11.31 3.42 18.57
N VAL A 85 -11.80 4.66 18.45
CA VAL A 85 -12.11 5.25 17.14
C VAL A 85 -10.84 5.41 16.31
N ALA A 86 -9.76 5.93 16.91
CA ALA A 86 -8.46 6.06 16.26
C ALA A 86 -7.92 4.71 15.76
N ASP A 87 -8.02 3.65 16.56
CA ASP A 87 -7.58 2.31 16.18
C ASP A 87 -8.37 1.76 14.98
N GLN A 88 -9.70 1.97 14.97
CA GLN A 88 -10.54 1.55 13.85
C GLN A 88 -10.18 2.31 12.56
N VAL A 89 -9.96 3.63 12.67
CA VAL A 89 -9.56 4.47 11.53
C VAL A 89 -8.16 4.08 11.06
N SER A 90 -7.21 3.86 11.97
CA SER A 90 -5.89 3.34 11.68
C SER A 90 -5.93 2.06 10.85
N GLY A 91 -6.76 1.10 11.26
CA GLY A 91 -6.96 -0.13 10.51
C GLY A 91 -7.52 0.12 9.10
N ALA A 92 -8.45 1.06 8.94
CA ALA A 92 -8.98 1.43 7.63
C ALA A 92 -7.92 2.11 6.73
N VAL A 93 -7.14 3.04 7.28
CA VAL A 93 -6.04 3.72 6.58
C VAL A 93 -4.99 2.70 6.11
N ALA A 94 -4.62 1.75 6.97
CA ALA A 94 -3.68 0.68 6.61
C ALA A 94 -4.17 -0.16 5.43
N ARG A 95 -5.44 -0.59 5.45
CA ARG A 95 -6.05 -1.36 4.36
C ARG A 95 -6.10 -0.57 3.05
N SER A 96 -6.48 0.71 3.12
CA SER A 96 -6.53 1.57 1.92
C SER A 96 -5.15 1.73 1.27
N ARG A 97 -4.11 1.96 2.07
CA ARG A 97 -2.73 2.09 1.56
C ARG A 97 -2.22 0.80 0.95
N LEU A 98 -2.54 -0.36 1.55
CA LEU A 98 -2.19 -1.66 0.99
C LEU A 98 -2.87 -1.89 -0.37
N ALA A 99 -4.18 -1.63 -0.45
CA ALA A 99 -4.95 -1.77 -1.68
C ALA A 99 -4.40 -0.85 -2.80
N GLU A 100 -4.09 0.40 -2.48
CA GLU A 100 -3.49 1.33 -3.43
C GLU A 100 -2.12 0.85 -3.92
N THR A 101 -1.28 0.33 -3.02
CA THR A 101 0.03 -0.23 -3.37
C THR A 101 -0.11 -1.45 -4.29
N GLN A 102 -1.00 -2.38 -3.95
CA GLN A 102 -1.30 -3.55 -4.78
C GLN A 102 -1.79 -3.14 -6.18
N GLN A 103 -2.68 -2.15 -6.24
CA GLN A 103 -3.18 -1.63 -7.51
C GLN A 103 -2.06 -1.01 -8.34
N ARG A 104 -1.20 -0.17 -7.75
CA ARG A 104 -0.05 0.43 -8.45
C ARG A 104 0.90 -0.63 -9.01
N LEU A 105 1.22 -1.67 -8.23
CA LEU A 105 2.08 -2.77 -8.68
C LEU A 105 1.42 -3.58 -9.80
N SER A 106 0.13 -3.90 -9.67
CA SER A 106 -0.63 -4.58 -10.71
C SER A 106 -0.64 -3.76 -12.01
N THR A 107 -0.87 -2.45 -11.92
CA THR A 107 -0.82 -1.55 -13.08
C THR A 107 0.57 -1.55 -13.73
N ALA A 108 1.65 -1.53 -12.94
CA ALA A 108 3.00 -1.58 -13.48
C ALA A 108 3.26 -2.88 -14.27
N ILE A 109 2.81 -4.04 -13.76
CA ILE A 109 2.95 -5.33 -14.47
C ILE A 109 2.03 -5.42 -15.70
N GLU A 110 0.86 -4.79 -15.67
CA GLU A 110 -0.04 -4.72 -16.83
C GLU A 110 0.48 -3.79 -17.94
N GLN A 111 1.28 -2.78 -17.59
CA GLN A 111 1.77 -1.75 -18.53
C GLN A 111 3.18 -1.98 -19.06
N ILE A 112 3.95 -2.89 -18.46
CA ILE A 112 5.29 -3.25 -18.95
C ILE A 112 5.22 -3.86 -20.37
N ALA A 113 6.17 -3.49 -21.23
CA ALA A 113 6.19 -3.91 -22.64
C ALA A 113 6.72 -5.34 -22.82
N GLU A 114 7.40 -5.88 -21.81
CA GLU A 114 7.89 -7.24 -21.75
C GLU A 114 6.76 -8.22 -21.38
N ALA A 115 6.74 -9.37 -22.05
CA ALA A 115 5.80 -10.44 -21.73
C ALA A 115 6.07 -11.00 -20.33
N VAL A 116 5.06 -10.95 -19.46
CA VAL A 116 5.09 -11.50 -18.11
C VAL A 116 4.09 -12.64 -18.01
N MET A 117 4.54 -13.76 -17.45
CA MET A 117 3.75 -14.94 -17.18
C MET A 117 4.11 -15.48 -15.80
N ILE A 118 3.11 -15.87 -15.02
CA ILE A 118 3.27 -16.49 -13.70
C ILE A 118 2.62 -17.86 -13.75
N THR A 119 3.31 -18.89 -13.25
CA THR A 119 2.77 -20.24 -13.13
C THR A 119 2.74 -20.70 -11.68
N ASP A 120 1.96 -21.73 -11.38
CA ASP A 120 2.16 -22.53 -10.17
C ASP A 120 3.39 -23.45 -10.30
N THR A 121 3.61 -24.28 -9.28
CA THR A 121 4.72 -25.24 -9.21
C THR A 121 4.62 -26.38 -10.22
N ASP A 122 3.41 -26.68 -10.71
CA ASP A 122 3.18 -27.72 -11.73
C ASP A 122 3.29 -27.14 -13.16
N GLY A 123 3.60 -25.84 -13.27
CA GLY A 123 3.72 -25.13 -14.52
C GLY A 123 2.36 -24.78 -15.13
N THR A 124 1.29 -24.68 -14.34
CA THR A 124 0.00 -24.16 -14.80
C THR A 124 0.04 -22.64 -14.78
N ILE A 125 -0.29 -21.99 -15.91
CA ILE A 125 -0.31 -20.53 -16.03
C ILE A 125 -1.44 -19.95 -15.16
N LEU A 126 -1.07 -19.09 -14.21
CA LEU A 126 -1.99 -18.38 -13.32
C LEU A 126 -2.27 -16.96 -13.80
N TYR A 127 -1.30 -16.33 -14.47
CA TYR A 127 -1.40 -14.95 -14.93
C TYR A 127 -0.55 -14.71 -16.18
N VAL A 128 -1.06 -13.84 -17.06
CA VAL A 128 -0.32 -13.25 -18.18
C VAL A 128 -0.68 -11.77 -18.31
N ASN A 129 0.29 -10.94 -18.66
CA ASN A 129 0.07 -9.52 -18.94
C ASN A 129 -0.31 -9.26 -20.42
N PRO A 130 -0.74 -8.04 -20.80
CA PRO A 130 -1.16 -7.72 -22.16
C PRO A 130 -0.02 -7.86 -23.19
N ALA A 131 1.22 -7.58 -22.79
CA ALA A 131 2.39 -7.79 -23.65
C ALA A 131 2.57 -9.26 -24.02
N PHE A 132 2.31 -10.19 -23.09
CA PHE A 132 2.29 -11.61 -23.40
C PHE A 132 1.24 -11.93 -24.48
N GLU A 133 0.04 -11.35 -24.40
CA GLU A 133 -1.01 -11.59 -25.40
C GLU A 133 -0.57 -11.08 -26.79
N GLN A 134 0.05 -9.90 -26.85
CA GLN A 134 0.55 -9.31 -28.09
C GLN A 134 1.71 -10.11 -28.72
N VAL A 135 2.64 -10.59 -27.89
CA VAL A 135 3.83 -11.31 -28.35
C VAL A 135 3.52 -12.78 -28.67
N SER A 136 2.65 -13.44 -27.91
CA SER A 136 2.33 -14.86 -28.13
C SER A 136 1.14 -15.09 -29.06
N GLY A 137 0.22 -14.13 -29.16
CA GLY A 137 -1.06 -14.27 -29.85
C GLY A 137 -2.12 -15.07 -29.08
N TYR A 138 -1.81 -15.57 -27.88
CA TYR A 138 -2.80 -16.18 -26.99
C TYR A 138 -3.44 -15.14 -26.10
N SER A 139 -4.76 -15.10 -26.06
CA SER A 139 -5.46 -14.25 -25.10
C SER A 139 -5.28 -14.76 -23.67
N ARG A 140 -5.47 -13.88 -22.68
CA ARG A 140 -5.44 -14.27 -21.25
C ARG A 140 -6.35 -15.45 -20.93
N GLY A 141 -7.59 -15.45 -21.46
CA GLY A 141 -8.55 -16.53 -21.23
C GLY A 141 -8.18 -17.86 -21.88
N GLU A 142 -7.35 -17.84 -22.93
CA GLU A 142 -6.83 -19.05 -23.55
C GLU A 142 -5.57 -19.58 -22.87
N ALA A 143 -4.75 -18.68 -22.31
CA ALA A 143 -3.48 -19.03 -21.69
C ALA A 143 -3.63 -19.53 -20.24
N ILE A 144 -4.48 -18.87 -19.43
CA ILE A 144 -4.67 -19.24 -18.03
C ILE A 144 -5.20 -20.68 -17.92
N GLY A 145 -4.63 -21.45 -16.99
CA GLY A 145 -4.94 -22.87 -16.79
C GLY A 145 -4.21 -23.82 -17.74
N ARG A 146 -3.44 -23.32 -18.71
CA ARG A 146 -2.60 -24.14 -19.58
C ARG A 146 -1.16 -24.20 -19.08
N ASN A 147 -0.39 -25.15 -19.62
CA ASN A 147 1.04 -25.22 -19.39
C ASN A 147 1.81 -24.37 -20.43
N PRO A 148 2.90 -23.65 -20.07
CA PRO A 148 3.71 -22.83 -20.99
C PRO A 148 4.21 -23.56 -22.23
N ARG A 149 4.19 -24.89 -22.25
CA ARG A 149 4.45 -25.71 -23.43
C ARG A 149 3.56 -25.36 -24.64
N ILE A 150 2.46 -24.63 -24.48
CA ILE A 150 1.71 -24.05 -25.61
C ILE A 150 2.57 -23.10 -26.48
N LEU A 151 3.68 -22.59 -25.94
CA LEU A 151 4.65 -21.74 -26.61
C LEU A 151 5.87 -22.53 -27.12
N LYS A 152 6.00 -23.83 -26.81
CA LYS A 152 7.18 -24.63 -27.16
C LYS A 152 7.35 -24.64 -28.69
N SER A 153 8.55 -24.30 -29.15
CA SER A 153 9.01 -24.54 -30.53
C SER A 153 9.86 -25.83 -30.58
N GLU A 154 10.28 -26.22 -31.78
CA GLU A 154 11.22 -27.34 -31.99
C GLU A 154 12.69 -26.88 -31.95
N SER A 155 12.96 -25.61 -31.62
CA SER A 155 14.31 -25.02 -31.68
C SER A 155 15.20 -25.33 -30.47
N GLN A 156 14.65 -25.85 -29.37
CA GLN A 156 15.43 -26.26 -28.19
C GLN A 156 15.31 -27.77 -27.96
N ASP A 157 16.41 -28.38 -27.53
CA ASP A 157 16.45 -29.78 -27.15
C ASP A 157 15.81 -30.04 -25.78
N ASP A 158 15.55 -31.31 -25.46
CA ASP A 158 14.95 -31.66 -24.17
C ASP A 158 15.90 -31.37 -23.01
N ALA A 159 17.22 -31.51 -23.22
CA ALA A 159 18.23 -31.19 -22.20
C ALA A 159 18.20 -29.71 -21.79
N PHE A 160 17.83 -28.79 -22.69
CA PHE A 160 17.62 -27.38 -22.37
C PHE A 160 16.42 -27.19 -21.42
N TYR A 161 15.29 -27.84 -21.70
CA TYR A 161 14.11 -27.76 -20.86
C TYR A 161 14.33 -28.43 -19.51
N ASP A 162 15.10 -29.53 -19.45
CA ASP A 162 15.47 -30.18 -18.20
C ASP A 162 16.27 -29.23 -17.31
N ARG A 163 17.23 -28.48 -17.87
CA ARG A 163 17.99 -27.46 -17.12
C ARG A 163 17.10 -26.32 -16.61
N LEU A 164 16.19 -25.83 -17.45
CA LEU A 164 15.21 -24.81 -17.06
C LEU A 164 14.37 -25.27 -15.86
N TRP A 165 13.76 -26.44 -15.96
CA TRP A 165 12.85 -26.93 -14.93
C TRP A 165 13.58 -27.40 -13.67
N GLN A 166 14.78 -27.95 -13.77
CA GLN A 166 15.62 -28.25 -12.60
C GLN A 166 15.95 -26.99 -11.80
N ALA A 167 16.30 -25.89 -12.48
CA ALA A 167 16.59 -24.63 -11.81
C ALA A 167 15.34 -24.08 -11.09
N ILE A 168 14.21 -24.00 -11.80
CA ILE A 168 12.94 -23.49 -11.25
C ILE A 168 12.46 -24.36 -10.07
N ALA A 169 12.47 -25.69 -10.22
CA ALA A 169 12.03 -26.61 -9.18
C ALA A 169 12.93 -26.59 -7.92
N ALA A 170 14.20 -26.22 -8.07
CA ALA A 170 15.12 -26.01 -6.96
C ALA A 170 14.96 -24.62 -6.29
N GLY A 171 14.05 -23.77 -6.77
CA GLY A 171 13.86 -22.40 -6.29
C GLY A 171 14.93 -21.42 -6.78
N ASN A 172 15.72 -21.81 -7.78
CA ASN A 172 16.76 -20.95 -8.36
C ASN A 172 16.20 -20.11 -9.51
N VAL A 173 16.78 -18.92 -9.69
CA VAL A 173 16.53 -18.09 -10.87
C VAL A 173 17.19 -18.74 -12.08
N TRP A 174 16.42 -18.94 -13.15
CA TRP A 174 16.93 -19.36 -14.43
C TRP A 174 16.89 -18.19 -15.42
N GLU A 175 17.98 -18.02 -16.17
CA GLU A 175 18.10 -17.03 -17.24
C GLU A 175 18.57 -17.70 -18.53
N GLY A 176 17.97 -17.31 -19.65
CA GLY A 176 18.34 -17.82 -20.96
C GLY A 176 17.39 -17.36 -22.06
N ARG A 177 17.69 -17.74 -23.30
CA ARG A 177 16.91 -17.36 -24.48
C ARG A 177 16.12 -18.55 -25.00
N LEU A 178 14.79 -18.45 -24.99
CA LEU A 178 13.89 -19.38 -25.66
C LEU A 178 13.43 -18.79 -26.99
N VAL A 179 13.31 -19.65 -28.00
CA VAL A 179 12.56 -19.35 -29.22
C VAL A 179 11.20 -19.98 -29.03
N ASN A 180 10.18 -19.14 -28.84
CA ASN A 180 8.81 -19.59 -28.65
C ASN A 180 8.05 -19.53 -29.97
N ARG A 181 7.03 -20.36 -30.09
CA ARG A 181 6.09 -20.35 -31.22
C ARG A 181 4.82 -19.62 -30.82
N ARG A 182 4.44 -18.63 -31.63
CA ARG A 182 3.18 -17.91 -31.53
C ARG A 182 1.99 -18.83 -31.85
N LYS A 183 0.79 -18.39 -31.47
CA LYS A 183 -0.48 -19.09 -31.78
C LYS A 183 -0.67 -19.34 -33.28
N ASP A 184 -0.24 -18.41 -34.14
CA ASP A 184 -0.33 -18.53 -35.60
C ASP A 184 0.78 -19.41 -36.21
N GLY A 185 1.68 -19.95 -35.39
CA GLY A 185 2.76 -20.83 -35.81
C GLY A 185 4.09 -20.12 -36.15
N THR A 186 4.14 -18.79 -36.12
CA THR A 186 5.38 -18.02 -36.34
C THR A 186 6.31 -18.05 -35.12
N LEU A 187 7.59 -17.76 -35.30
CA LEU A 187 8.63 -17.72 -34.26
C LEU A 187 9.02 -16.27 -33.91
#